data_AF-A0A2N6PYU7-F1
#
_entry.id   AF-A0A2N6PYU7-F1
#
_cell.length_a   1.000
_cell.length_b   1.000
_cell.length_c   1.000
_cell.angle_alpha   90.00
_cell.angle_beta   90.00
_cell.angle_gamma   90.00
#
_symmetry.space_group_name_H-M   'P 1'
#
loop_
_entity.id
_entity.type
_entity.pdbx_description
1 polymer ?
#
loop_
_entity_poly.entity_id
_entity_poly.type
_entity_poly.pdbx_seq_one_letter_code
_entity_poly.pdbx_strand_id
1 'polypeptide(L)'
;MVSTIVLTACTGGSQRPDPSTIVSEYLTAISQGDATTATALDEAAVAAQHDGTTAEETGDFETLRSDAVLQAADGRITDVSVEQEAPAVSGDDDARRVFFRYELAGQPHESSLDVRWDDESSEWVLTQSLTLSLFIDAVQSKVSFEPAPFRIGGIDDPLSSDAATAPSLYLVYPGEYTITAAFAPNLLTPGTSSTRSVVADIPGDVQVQFDVVALPSR
;
A
#
# COMPACT_ATOMS: atom_id res chain seq x y z
N MET A 1 19.92 -20.22 -62.73
CA MET A 1 19.93 -19.01 -61.89
C MET A 1 18.48 -18.64 -61.64
N VAL A 2 17.96 -18.95 -60.46
CA VAL A 2 16.61 -18.55 -60.04
C VAL A 2 16.83 -17.58 -58.89
N SER A 3 16.56 -16.30 -59.15
CA SER A 3 16.70 -15.24 -58.15
C SER A 3 15.59 -15.35 -57.14
N THR A 4 15.95 -15.71 -55.91
CA THR A 4 15.09 -15.64 -54.74
C THR A 4 14.97 -14.17 -54.32
N ILE A 5 13.80 -13.57 -54.48
CA ILE A 5 13.45 -12.32 -53.83
C ILE A 5 13.07 -12.67 -52.40
N VAL A 6 13.98 -12.44 -51.46
CA VAL A 6 13.69 -12.48 -50.02
C VAL A 6 13.10 -11.12 -49.66
N LEU A 7 11.78 -11.09 -49.49
CA LEU A 7 11.09 -10.00 -48.82
C LEU A 7 11.39 -10.11 -47.32
N THR A 8 12.41 -9.42 -46.83
CA THR A 8 12.54 -9.09 -45.41
C THR A 8 11.43 -8.11 -45.07
N ALA A 9 10.31 -8.65 -44.57
CA ALA A 9 9.32 -7.86 -43.86
C ALA A 9 9.97 -7.32 -42.59
N CYS A 10 10.14 -6.00 -42.52
CA CYS A 10 10.52 -5.30 -41.31
C CYS A 10 9.38 -5.41 -40.30
N THR A 11 9.41 -6.39 -39.38
CA THR A 11 8.59 -6.36 -38.17
C THR A 11 9.23 -5.40 -37.17
N GLY A 12 9.21 -4.12 -37.49
CA GLY A 12 9.44 -3.04 -36.53
C GLY A 12 8.15 -2.76 -35.77
N GLY A 13 7.65 -3.76 -35.03
CA GLY A 13 6.71 -3.47 -33.96
C GLY A 13 7.53 -2.85 -32.83
N SER A 14 7.21 -1.65 -32.39
CA SER A 14 7.74 -1.08 -31.15
C SER A 14 7.44 -2.08 -30.03
N GLN A 15 8.43 -2.90 -29.68
CA GLN A 15 8.31 -3.89 -28.62
C GLN A 15 8.03 -3.11 -27.34
N ARG A 16 6.86 -3.36 -26.72
CA ARG A 16 6.49 -2.74 -25.44
C ARG A 16 7.64 -2.96 -24.45
N PRO A 17 7.96 -1.96 -23.60
CA PRO A 17 8.95 -2.14 -22.54
C PRO A 17 8.56 -3.31 -21.63
N ASP A 18 9.53 -3.81 -20.87
CA ASP A 18 9.29 -4.91 -19.95
C ASP A 18 8.35 -4.46 -18.80
N PRO A 19 7.19 -5.12 -18.59
CA PRO A 19 6.25 -4.79 -17.51
C PRO A 19 6.86 -4.89 -16.12
N SER A 20 7.94 -5.65 -15.92
CA SER A 20 8.63 -5.73 -14.63
C SER A 20 9.29 -4.40 -14.22
N THR A 21 9.53 -3.49 -15.17
CA THR A 21 10.17 -2.19 -14.91
C THR A 21 9.37 -1.33 -13.94
N ILE A 22 8.06 -1.15 -14.18
CA ILE A 22 7.21 -0.32 -13.30
C ILE A 22 7.07 -0.94 -11.90
N VAL A 23 6.96 -2.27 -11.81
CA VAL A 23 6.88 -2.95 -10.51
C VAL A 23 8.20 -2.85 -9.76
N SER A 24 9.34 -2.96 -10.46
CA SER A 24 10.65 -2.75 -9.86
C SER A 24 10.83 -1.32 -9.36
N GLU A 25 10.37 -0.32 -10.12
CA GLU A 25 10.42 1.10 -9.72
C GLU A 25 9.57 1.34 -8.47
N TYR A 26 8.33 0.85 -8.47
CA TYR A 26 7.41 0.95 -7.35
C TYR A 26 7.97 0.32 -6.06
N LEU A 27 8.46 -0.92 -6.12
CA LEU A 27 9.05 -1.59 -4.96
C LEU A 27 10.35 -0.91 -4.49
N THR A 28 11.14 -0.38 -5.43
CA THR A 28 12.34 0.39 -5.09
C THR A 28 11.97 1.66 -4.34
N ALA A 29 10.97 2.40 -4.81
CA ALA A 29 10.47 3.60 -4.14
C ALA A 29 10.02 3.29 -2.70
N ILE A 30 9.24 2.22 -2.51
CA ILE A 30 8.82 1.77 -1.18
C ILE A 30 10.03 1.43 -0.29
N SER A 31 10.98 0.64 -0.79
CA SER A 31 12.18 0.24 -0.02
C SER A 31 13.04 1.44 0.43
N GLN A 32 13.07 2.49 -0.39
CA GLN A 32 13.86 3.70 -0.15
C GLN A 32 13.14 4.74 0.70
N GLY A 33 11.86 4.54 1.01
CA GLY A 33 11.06 5.53 1.71
C GLY A 33 10.65 6.71 0.84
N ASP A 34 10.51 6.49 -0.46
CA ASP A 34 9.97 7.45 -1.44
C ASP A 34 8.51 7.10 -1.73
N ALA A 35 7.64 7.50 -0.80
CA ALA A 35 6.20 7.31 -0.94
C ALA A 35 5.63 8.23 -2.02
N THR A 36 6.23 9.38 -2.29
CA THR A 36 5.82 10.29 -3.36
C THR A 36 5.86 9.59 -4.72
N THR A 37 6.97 8.93 -5.05
CA THR A 37 7.08 8.16 -6.29
C THR A 37 6.17 6.94 -6.25
N ALA A 38 6.09 6.21 -5.12
CA ALA A 38 5.21 5.06 -5.00
C ALA A 38 3.73 5.44 -5.23
N THR A 39 3.28 6.54 -4.64
CA THR A 39 1.92 7.09 -4.76
C THR A 39 1.62 7.49 -6.20
N ALA A 40 2.56 8.15 -6.89
CA ALA A 40 2.37 8.51 -8.30
C ALA A 40 2.19 7.28 -9.21
N LEU A 41 2.81 6.16 -8.87
CA LEU A 41 2.71 4.91 -9.64
C LEU A 41 1.41 4.14 -9.37
N ASP A 42 0.87 4.19 -8.15
CA ASP A 42 -0.30 3.39 -7.73
C ASP A 42 -1.59 4.18 -7.47
N GLU A 43 -1.59 5.51 -7.61
CA GLU A 43 -2.77 6.39 -7.41
C GLU A 43 -3.99 5.90 -8.21
N ALA A 44 -3.80 5.58 -9.49
CA ALA A 44 -4.88 5.08 -10.34
C ALA A 44 -5.41 3.71 -9.88
N ALA A 45 -4.53 2.85 -9.36
CA ALA A 45 -4.92 1.55 -8.82
C ALA A 45 -5.72 1.71 -7.53
N VAL A 46 -5.27 2.57 -6.61
CA VAL A 46 -5.95 2.87 -5.34
C VAL A 46 -7.34 3.46 -5.61
N ALA A 47 -7.43 4.46 -6.50
CA ALA A 47 -8.71 5.06 -6.87
C ALA A 47 -9.68 4.00 -7.43
N ALA A 48 -9.24 3.15 -8.35
CA ALA A 48 -10.07 2.10 -8.93
C ALA A 48 -10.47 1.00 -7.93
N GLN A 49 -9.64 0.71 -6.92
CA GLN A 49 -9.94 -0.28 -5.88
C GLN A 49 -11.04 0.19 -4.91
N HIS A 50 -11.19 1.51 -4.73
CA HIS A 50 -12.12 2.08 -3.76
C HIS A 50 -13.33 2.79 -4.39
N ASP A 51 -13.34 3.05 -5.70
CA ASP A 51 -14.47 3.65 -6.42
C ASP A 51 -15.79 2.90 -6.16
N GLY A 52 -16.81 3.64 -5.72
CA GLY A 52 -18.15 3.12 -5.42
C GLY A 52 -18.23 2.26 -4.16
N THR A 53 -17.21 2.29 -3.29
CA THR A 53 -17.19 1.54 -2.02
C THR A 53 -17.51 2.43 -0.82
N THR A 54 -17.94 1.84 0.30
CA THR A 54 -18.13 2.59 1.56
C THR A 54 -16.82 3.18 2.11
N ALA A 55 -15.68 2.58 1.73
CA ALA A 55 -14.36 3.05 2.11
C ALA A 55 -14.03 4.38 1.41
N GLU A 56 -14.57 4.64 0.21
CA GLU A 56 -14.39 5.90 -0.53
C GLU A 56 -14.82 7.12 0.31
N GLU A 57 -15.94 7.00 1.04
CA GLU A 57 -16.52 8.09 1.82
C GLU A 57 -15.89 8.26 3.20
N THR A 58 -15.25 7.20 3.72
CA THR A 58 -14.87 7.11 5.15
C THR A 58 -13.38 6.80 5.38
N GLY A 59 -12.62 6.58 4.30
CA GLY A 59 -11.20 6.32 4.32
C GLY A 59 -10.37 7.57 4.05
N ASP A 60 -9.13 7.55 4.53
CA ASP A 60 -8.09 8.50 4.20
C ASP A 60 -6.95 7.74 3.52
N PHE A 61 -6.92 7.84 2.19
CA PHE A 61 -6.01 7.08 1.35
C PHE A 61 -4.69 7.79 1.09
N GLU A 62 -4.47 8.98 1.65
CA GLU A 62 -3.34 9.83 1.28
C GLU A 62 -2.44 10.16 2.46
N THR A 63 -3.01 10.47 3.64
CA THR A 63 -2.25 11.00 4.78
C THR A 63 -1.07 10.11 5.19
N LEU A 64 -1.27 8.78 5.18
CA LEU A 64 -0.22 7.84 5.57
C LEU A 64 0.66 7.35 4.41
N ARG A 65 0.31 7.65 3.16
CA ARG A 65 1.12 7.38 1.95
C ARG A 65 2.06 8.54 1.65
N SER A 66 2.81 8.96 2.68
CA SER A 66 3.75 10.09 2.61
C SER A 66 5.19 9.69 2.94
N ASP A 67 6.15 10.42 2.38
CA ASP A 67 7.59 10.14 2.57
C ASP A 67 7.95 10.15 4.06
N ALA A 68 7.39 11.10 4.81
CA ALA A 68 7.66 11.24 6.22
C ALA A 68 7.25 9.97 7.00
N VAL A 69 6.07 9.41 6.71
CA VAL A 69 5.57 8.20 7.38
C VAL A 69 6.41 6.99 7.00
N LEU A 70 6.69 6.80 5.71
CA LEU A 70 7.43 5.63 5.25
C LEU A 70 8.91 5.66 5.68
N GLN A 71 9.54 6.85 5.71
CA GLN A 71 10.90 7.01 6.21
C GLN A 71 11.01 6.79 7.72
N ALA A 72 9.95 7.15 8.46
CA ALA A 72 9.88 6.98 9.90
C ALA A 72 9.45 5.56 10.34
N ALA A 73 9.10 4.67 9.41
CA ALA A 73 8.88 3.26 9.69
C ALA A 73 10.10 2.64 10.38
N ASP A 74 9.85 1.82 11.40
CA ASP A 74 10.88 1.08 12.15
C ASP A 74 11.62 0.07 11.25
N GLY A 75 10.94 -0.41 10.21
CA GLY A 75 11.44 -1.30 9.17
C GLY A 75 10.69 -1.09 7.86
N ARG A 76 11.36 -1.31 6.73
CA ARG A 76 10.78 -1.28 5.38
C ARG A 76 11.11 -2.57 4.66
N ILE A 77 10.48 -2.78 3.50
CA ILE A 77 10.86 -3.89 2.63
C ILE A 77 12.32 -3.76 2.19
N THR A 78 13.00 -4.90 2.14
CA THR A 78 14.42 -5.03 1.74
C THR A 78 14.57 -6.23 0.81
N ASP A 79 15.77 -6.44 0.25
CA ASP A 79 16.09 -7.59 -0.61
C ASP A 79 15.06 -7.84 -1.73
N VAL A 80 14.61 -6.75 -2.36
CA VAL A 80 13.61 -6.77 -3.43
C VAL A 80 14.16 -7.48 -4.67
N SER A 81 13.39 -8.43 -5.20
CA SER A 81 13.68 -9.12 -6.46
C SER A 81 12.41 -9.25 -7.29
N VAL A 82 12.46 -8.81 -8.54
CA VAL A 82 11.32 -8.87 -9.48
C VAL A 82 11.61 -9.90 -10.57
N GLU A 83 10.65 -10.77 -10.87
CA GLU A 83 10.76 -11.75 -11.94
C GLU A 83 10.48 -11.08 -13.30
N GLN A 84 11.38 -11.29 -14.28
CA GLN A 84 11.28 -10.70 -15.62
C GLN A 84 10.21 -11.38 -16.49
N GLU A 85 9.89 -12.64 -16.18
CA GLU A 85 8.82 -13.36 -16.89
C GLU A 85 7.47 -12.97 -16.30
N ALA A 86 6.78 -12.03 -16.95
CA ALA A 86 5.43 -11.63 -16.58
C ALA A 86 4.39 -12.31 -17.48
N PRO A 87 3.69 -13.38 -17.03
CA PRO A 87 2.67 -14.03 -17.84
C PRO A 87 1.46 -13.11 -18.10
N ALA A 88 0.76 -13.35 -19.22
CA ALA A 88 -0.49 -12.68 -19.52
C ALA A 88 -1.59 -13.03 -18.51
N VAL A 89 -2.40 -12.05 -18.11
CA VAL A 89 -3.53 -12.27 -17.19
C VAL A 89 -4.75 -12.71 -18.00
N SER A 90 -5.28 -13.90 -17.74
CA SER A 90 -6.54 -14.38 -18.34
C SER A 90 -6.59 -14.36 -19.88
N GLY A 91 -5.44 -14.40 -20.55
CA GLY A 91 -5.34 -14.30 -22.01
C GLY A 91 -5.49 -12.88 -22.58
N ASP A 92 -5.43 -11.86 -21.72
CA ASP A 92 -5.38 -10.46 -22.12
C ASP A 92 -3.92 -10.06 -22.45
N ASP A 93 -3.67 -9.74 -23.72
CA ASP A 93 -2.36 -9.33 -24.20
C ASP A 93 -1.91 -7.96 -23.66
N ASP A 94 -2.84 -7.19 -23.09
CA ASP A 94 -2.57 -5.89 -22.48
C ASP A 94 -2.45 -5.97 -20.96
N ALA A 95 -2.66 -7.14 -20.33
CA ALA A 95 -2.49 -7.31 -18.89
C ALA A 95 -1.39 -8.34 -18.59
N ARG A 96 -0.52 -8.00 -17.63
CA ARG A 96 0.61 -8.85 -17.22
C ARG A 96 0.63 -8.98 -15.71
N ARG A 97 0.94 -10.18 -15.22
CA ARG A 97 1.18 -10.43 -13.80
C ARG A 97 2.67 -10.45 -13.55
N VAL A 98 3.17 -9.57 -12.69
CA VAL A 98 4.58 -9.52 -12.34
C VAL A 98 4.76 -10.08 -10.94
N PHE A 99 5.55 -11.15 -10.82
CA PHE A 99 5.88 -11.76 -9.53
C PHE A 99 7.13 -11.12 -8.93
N PHE A 100 7.17 -11.02 -7.61
CA PHE A 100 8.31 -10.45 -6.89
C PHE A 100 8.46 -11.04 -5.49
N ARG A 101 9.63 -10.79 -4.91
CA ARG A 101 10.01 -11.16 -3.55
C ARG A 101 10.58 -9.95 -2.81
N TYR A 102 10.43 -9.92 -1.49
CA TYR A 102 11.09 -8.96 -0.60
C TYR A 102 11.22 -9.55 0.82
N GLU A 103 12.03 -8.94 1.66
CA GLU A 103 12.08 -9.22 3.10
C GLU A 103 11.46 -8.07 3.91
N LEU A 104 10.64 -8.40 4.91
CA LEU A 104 10.09 -7.46 5.88
C LEU A 104 10.05 -8.13 7.27
N ALA A 105 10.44 -7.41 8.32
CA ALA A 105 10.59 -7.97 9.67
C ALA A 105 11.45 -9.24 9.74
N GLY A 106 12.47 -9.32 8.88
CA GLY A 106 13.36 -10.47 8.73
C GLY A 106 12.67 -11.74 8.24
N GLN A 107 11.48 -11.62 7.62
CA GLN A 107 10.77 -12.71 6.97
C GLN A 107 10.73 -12.47 5.45
N PRO A 108 11.00 -13.51 4.63
CA PRO A 108 10.86 -13.40 3.18
C PRO A 108 9.39 -13.55 2.76
N HIS A 109 9.01 -12.77 1.76
CA HIS A 109 7.66 -12.72 1.20
C HIS A 109 7.69 -12.85 -0.30
N GLU A 110 6.64 -13.45 -0.86
CA GLU A 110 6.44 -13.59 -2.30
C GLU A 110 5.04 -13.08 -2.66
N SER A 111 4.95 -12.30 -3.75
CA SER A 111 3.69 -11.71 -4.19
C SER A 111 3.69 -11.45 -5.69
N SER A 112 2.59 -10.85 -6.16
CA SER A 112 2.46 -10.37 -7.52
C SER A 112 1.59 -9.12 -7.60
N LEU A 113 1.89 -8.26 -8.56
CA LEU A 113 1.03 -7.15 -8.98
C LEU A 113 0.62 -7.36 -10.44
N ASP A 114 -0.65 -7.11 -10.72
CA ASP A 114 -1.13 -7.00 -12.08
C ASP A 114 -0.84 -5.58 -12.62
N VAL A 115 -0.31 -5.52 -13.84
CA VAL A 115 -0.11 -4.29 -14.60
C VAL A 115 -0.88 -4.36 -15.91
N ARG A 116 -1.26 -3.21 -16.43
CA ARG A 116 -1.94 -3.09 -17.72
C ARG A 116 -1.23 -2.10 -18.62
N TRP A 117 -1.19 -2.41 -19.91
CA TRP A 117 -0.69 -1.49 -20.92
C TRP A 117 -1.74 -0.42 -21.18
N ASP A 118 -1.32 0.84 -21.12
CA ASP A 118 -2.11 1.98 -21.54
C ASP A 118 -1.60 2.49 -22.89
N ASP A 119 -2.42 2.34 -23.93
CA ASP A 119 -2.08 2.78 -25.29
C ASP A 119 -2.00 4.31 -25.41
N GLU A 120 -2.68 5.07 -24.55
CA GLU A 120 -2.67 6.54 -24.61
C GLU A 120 -1.33 7.11 -24.13
N SER A 121 -0.86 6.66 -22.96
CA SER A 121 0.46 7.02 -22.43
C SER A 121 1.60 6.22 -23.06
N SER A 122 1.30 5.08 -23.69
CA SER A 122 2.31 4.09 -24.13
C SER A 122 3.19 3.60 -22.98
N GLU A 123 2.58 3.38 -21.82
CA GLU A 123 3.25 2.94 -20.59
C GLU A 123 2.51 1.76 -19.96
N TRP A 124 3.23 0.96 -19.14
CA TRP A 124 2.59 0.03 -18.23
C TRP A 124 2.12 0.80 -17.01
N VAL A 125 0.91 0.53 -16.55
CA VAL A 125 0.33 1.12 -15.33
C VAL A 125 -0.02 0.02 -14.32
N LEU A 126 0.13 0.32 -13.04
CA LEU A 126 -0.33 -0.58 -11.97
C LEU A 126 -1.87 -0.64 -11.99
N THR A 127 -2.44 -1.85 -11.94
CA THR A 127 -3.88 -2.04 -11.69
C THR A 127 -4.17 -2.50 -10.27
N GLN A 128 -3.11 -2.74 -9.49
CA GLN A 128 -3.14 -3.08 -8.08
C GLN A 128 -2.10 -2.27 -7.33
N SER A 129 -2.42 -1.89 -6.10
CA SER A 129 -1.47 -1.33 -5.16
C SER A 129 -0.99 -2.39 -4.16
N LEU A 130 0.22 -2.23 -3.64
CA LEU A 130 0.74 -3.00 -2.50
C LEU A 130 0.38 -2.34 -1.16
N THR A 131 -0.41 -1.28 -1.15
CA THR A 131 -0.89 -0.65 0.09
C THR A 131 -1.79 -1.60 0.88
N LEU A 132 -1.70 -1.51 2.20
CA LEU A 132 -2.52 -2.27 3.13
C LEU A 132 -3.51 -1.34 3.83
N SER A 133 -4.72 -1.85 4.06
CA SER A 133 -5.69 -1.22 4.94
C SER A 133 -5.16 -1.17 6.38
N LEU A 134 -5.18 0.00 7.00
CA LEU A 134 -4.86 0.19 8.41
C LEU A 134 -6.09 0.74 9.15
N PHE A 135 -6.58 -0.04 10.11
CA PHE A 135 -7.68 0.31 11.01
C PHE A 135 -7.12 0.59 12.41
N ILE A 136 -7.46 1.74 12.99
CA ILE A 136 -7.00 2.15 14.32
C ILE A 136 -8.22 2.44 15.20
N ASP A 137 -8.50 1.54 16.15
CA ASP A 137 -9.75 1.58 16.93
C ASP A 137 -9.50 1.80 18.43
N ALA A 138 -10.37 2.59 19.06
CA ALA A 138 -10.56 2.62 20.51
C ALA A 138 -11.71 1.67 20.86
N VAL A 139 -11.43 0.64 21.66
CA VAL A 139 -12.38 -0.44 21.97
C VAL A 139 -12.76 -0.41 23.44
N GLN A 140 -14.02 -0.09 23.76
CA GLN A 140 -14.56 -0.20 25.11
C GLN A 140 -15.18 -1.59 25.36
N SER A 141 -15.81 -2.16 24.33
CA SER A 141 -16.34 -3.52 24.35
C SER A 141 -16.53 -4.05 22.92
N LYS A 142 -16.90 -5.33 22.77
CA LYS A 142 -17.16 -5.96 21.47
C LYS A 142 -18.22 -5.25 20.61
N VAL A 143 -19.10 -4.46 21.22
CA VAL A 143 -20.20 -3.75 20.54
C VAL A 143 -20.05 -2.23 20.65
N SER A 144 -18.95 -1.74 21.21
CA SER A 144 -18.73 -0.32 21.48
C SER A 144 -17.26 0.00 21.18
N PHE A 145 -17.03 0.46 19.96
CA PHE A 145 -15.74 0.90 19.44
C PHE A 145 -15.96 2.10 18.50
N GLU A 146 -14.91 2.89 18.31
CA GLU A 146 -14.86 3.97 17.33
C GLU A 146 -13.41 4.18 16.87
N PRO A 147 -13.17 4.89 15.76
CA PRO A 147 -11.80 5.18 15.34
C PRO A 147 -11.06 5.95 16.43
N ALA A 148 -9.82 5.56 16.71
CA ALA A 148 -9.00 6.18 17.75
C ALA A 148 -8.15 7.33 17.19
N PRO A 149 -8.02 8.47 17.91
CA PRO A 149 -6.96 9.41 17.62
C PRO A 149 -5.60 8.76 17.91
N PHE A 150 -4.65 8.92 17.01
CA PHE A 150 -3.32 8.29 17.12
C PHE A 150 -2.20 9.17 16.58
N ARG A 151 -0.97 8.75 16.86
CA ARG A 151 0.26 9.25 16.25
C ARG A 151 1.02 8.09 15.62
N ILE A 152 1.74 8.41 14.57
CA ILE A 152 2.62 7.52 13.82
C ILE A 152 3.89 8.32 13.49
N GLY A 153 5.03 7.64 13.34
CA GLY A 153 6.27 8.29 12.94
C GLY A 153 6.08 9.12 11.66
N GLY A 154 6.77 10.27 11.57
CA GLY A 154 6.69 11.17 10.42
C GLY A 154 5.57 12.20 10.47
N ILE A 155 4.58 12.05 11.35
CA ILE A 155 3.50 13.01 11.57
C ILE A 155 3.48 13.40 13.05
N ASP A 156 3.81 14.67 13.34
CA ASP A 156 3.96 15.16 14.72
C ASP A 156 2.60 15.36 15.44
N ASP A 157 1.59 15.75 14.68
CA ASP A 157 0.25 16.03 15.20
C ASP A 157 -0.60 14.75 15.29
N PRO A 158 -1.49 14.63 16.30
CA PRO A 158 -2.49 13.58 16.33
C PRO A 158 -3.31 13.53 15.04
N LEU A 159 -3.35 12.36 14.42
CA LEU A 159 -4.29 12.08 13.37
C LEU A 159 -5.69 11.89 13.95
N SER A 160 -6.62 12.60 13.32
CA SER A 160 -8.00 12.79 13.73
C SER A 160 -8.23 13.01 15.23
N SER A 161 -8.04 14.24 15.70
CA SER A 161 -8.32 14.63 17.08
C SER A 161 -9.79 14.50 17.51
N ASP A 162 -10.71 14.29 16.56
CA ASP A 162 -12.13 14.07 16.81
C ASP A 162 -12.54 12.68 16.30
N ALA A 163 -12.85 11.76 17.22
CA ALA A 163 -13.24 10.40 16.88
C ALA A 163 -14.57 10.33 16.10
N ALA A 164 -15.42 11.36 16.16
CA ALA A 164 -16.68 11.40 15.41
C ALA A 164 -16.48 11.66 13.91
N THR A 165 -15.33 12.23 13.52
CA THR A 165 -15.00 12.57 12.13
C THR A 165 -13.74 11.86 11.64
N ALA A 166 -13.17 10.99 12.47
CA ALA A 166 -12.00 10.22 12.16
C ALA A 166 -12.23 9.24 11.01
N PRO A 167 -11.33 9.18 10.01
CA PRO A 167 -11.33 8.12 9.02
C PRO A 167 -11.33 6.76 9.70
N SER A 168 -12.15 5.85 9.18
CA SER A 168 -12.23 4.47 9.68
C SER A 168 -11.10 3.61 9.12
N LEU A 169 -10.47 4.06 8.03
CA LEU A 169 -9.50 3.32 7.26
C LEU A 169 -8.42 4.28 6.77
N TYR A 170 -7.16 3.85 6.87
CA TYR A 170 -6.03 4.48 6.19
C TYR A 170 -5.35 3.48 5.26
N LEU A 171 -4.60 3.97 4.27
CA LEU A 171 -3.69 3.12 3.48
C LEU A 171 -2.24 3.37 3.89
N VAL A 172 -1.49 2.29 4.08
CA VAL A 172 -0.03 2.34 4.35
C VAL A 172 0.71 1.44 3.38
N TYR A 173 1.95 1.81 3.04
CA TYR A 173 2.86 0.91 2.35
C TYR A 173 3.36 -0.19 3.30
N PRO A 174 3.91 -1.31 2.77
CA PRO A 174 4.47 -2.34 3.63
C PRO A 174 5.64 -1.83 4.47
N GLY A 175 5.62 -2.13 5.76
CA GLY A 175 6.58 -1.62 6.73
C GLY A 175 6.26 -2.02 8.16
N GLU A 176 7.20 -1.77 9.07
CA GLU A 176 6.99 -1.88 10.51
C GLU A 176 6.73 -0.49 11.08
N TYR A 177 5.60 -0.33 11.76
CA TYR A 177 5.17 0.96 12.28
C TYR A 177 4.89 0.88 13.77
N THR A 178 5.35 1.90 14.49
CA THR A 178 4.92 2.15 15.87
C THR A 178 3.79 3.17 15.89
N ILE A 179 2.63 2.72 16.36
CA ILE A 179 1.42 3.53 16.54
C ILE A 179 1.23 3.85 18.02
N THR A 180 1.01 5.12 18.33
CA THR A 180 0.75 5.59 19.70
C THR A 180 -0.63 6.20 19.80
N ALA A 181 -1.43 5.76 20.77
CA ALA A 181 -2.71 6.38 21.10
C ALA A 181 -2.52 7.87 21.44
N ALA A 182 -3.35 8.72 20.85
CA ALA A 182 -3.29 10.18 21.03
C ALA A 182 -4.46 10.72 21.88
N PHE A 183 -4.91 9.94 22.85
CA PHE A 183 -5.92 10.34 23.83
C PHE A 183 -5.38 10.26 25.25
N ALA A 184 -6.12 10.81 26.22
CA ALA A 184 -5.65 10.93 27.59
C ALA A 184 -5.37 9.54 28.22
N PRO A 185 -4.24 9.33 28.92
CA PRO A 185 -3.87 8.01 29.44
C PRO A 185 -4.90 7.40 30.41
N ASN A 186 -5.68 8.23 31.10
CA ASN A 186 -6.75 7.79 31.99
C ASN A 186 -7.96 7.18 31.24
N LEU A 187 -8.02 7.31 29.92
CA LEU A 187 -9.01 6.64 29.08
C LEU A 187 -8.58 5.22 28.71
N LEU A 188 -7.31 4.85 28.85
CA LEU A 188 -6.86 3.47 28.63
C LEU A 188 -7.30 2.55 29.76
N THR A 189 -7.61 1.31 29.42
CA THR A 189 -7.81 0.24 30.40
C THR A 189 -6.54 0.07 31.24
N PRO A 190 -6.63 0.00 32.59
CA PRO A 190 -5.45 -0.15 33.43
C PRO A 190 -4.57 -1.35 33.02
N GLY A 191 -3.28 -1.09 32.79
CA GLY A 191 -2.31 -2.10 32.38
C GLY A 191 -2.18 -2.32 30.87
N THR A 192 -2.92 -1.58 30.03
CA THR A 192 -2.71 -1.61 28.57
C THR A 192 -1.66 -0.60 28.12
N SER A 193 -0.93 -0.94 27.08
CA SER A 193 0.06 -0.05 26.46
C SER A 193 -0.66 0.97 25.57
N SER A 194 -0.22 2.23 25.65
CA SER A 194 -0.61 3.27 24.69
C SER A 194 0.12 3.15 23.35
N THR A 195 1.07 2.23 23.23
CA THR A 195 1.91 2.05 22.04
C THR A 195 1.80 0.63 21.52
N ARG A 196 1.68 0.48 20.20
CA ARG A 196 1.56 -0.78 19.47
C ARG A 196 2.52 -0.74 18.28
N SER A 197 3.34 -1.78 18.15
CA SER A 197 4.09 -2.02 16.92
C SER A 197 3.27 -2.94 16.02
N VAL A 198 3.21 -2.62 14.73
CA VAL A 198 2.53 -3.41 13.70
C VAL A 198 3.45 -3.64 12.53
N VAL A 199 3.30 -4.81 11.90
CA VAL A 199 3.91 -5.11 10.61
C VAL A 199 2.77 -5.03 9.58
N ALA A 200 2.82 -4.02 8.72
CA ALA A 200 1.92 -3.89 7.59
C ALA A 200 2.49 -4.70 6.43
N ASP A 201 1.83 -5.81 6.11
CA ASP A 201 2.31 -6.77 5.14
C ASP A 201 1.15 -7.56 4.54
N ILE A 202 1.39 -8.14 3.37
CA ILE A 202 0.43 -9.00 2.70
C ILE A 202 0.42 -10.42 3.30
N PRO A 203 -0.67 -11.17 3.09
CA PRO A 203 -1.98 -10.68 2.70
C PRO A 203 -2.73 -10.06 3.89
N GLY A 204 -3.46 -8.96 3.66
CA GLY A 204 -4.56 -8.58 4.52
C GLY A 204 -4.53 -7.15 5.06
N ASP A 205 -5.46 -6.92 5.98
CA ASP A 205 -5.66 -5.66 6.67
C ASP A 205 -4.91 -5.66 8.01
N VAL A 206 -4.37 -4.50 8.40
CA VAL A 206 -3.75 -4.27 9.70
C VAL A 206 -4.77 -3.64 10.62
N GLN A 207 -4.97 -4.24 11.81
CA GLN A 207 -5.84 -3.67 12.83
C GLN A 207 -5.06 -3.39 14.12
N VAL A 208 -5.13 -2.16 14.59
CA VAL A 208 -4.61 -1.71 15.89
C VAL A 208 -5.78 -1.40 16.79
N GLN A 209 -5.77 -1.99 17.99
CA GLN A 209 -6.79 -1.75 18.99
C GLN A 209 -6.17 -1.22 20.29
N PHE A 210 -6.78 -0.16 20.81
CA PHE A 210 -6.52 0.36 22.13
C PHE A 210 -7.74 0.12 23.02
N ASP A 211 -7.58 -0.73 24.05
CA ASP A 211 -8.65 -0.98 25.01
C ASP A 211 -8.84 0.24 25.91
N VAL A 212 -10.06 0.79 25.94
CA VAL A 212 -10.39 2.02 26.66
C VAL A 212 -11.50 1.80 27.70
N VAL A 213 -11.46 2.55 28.80
CA VAL A 213 -12.53 2.56 29.79
C VAL A 213 -13.73 3.40 29.34
N ALA A 214 -13.51 4.36 28.45
CA ALA A 214 -14.52 5.20 27.81
C ALA A 214 -14.07 5.54 26.39
N LEU A 215 -15.02 5.62 25.45
CA LEU A 215 -14.74 6.00 24.07
C LEU A 215 -14.25 7.46 24.00
N PRO A 216 -13.25 7.80 23.17
CA PRO A 216 -12.73 9.15 23.01
C PRO A 216 -13.76 10.27 22.77
N SER A 217 -14.88 9.97 22.10
CA SER A 217 -15.97 10.90 21.81
C SER A 217 -16.87 11.23 23.00
N ARG A 218 -16.67 10.56 24.16
CA ARG A 218 -17.57 10.62 25.32
C ARG A 218 -16.96 11.26 26.57
#